data_AF-A0A2V5KEB9-F1
#
_entry.id   AF-A0A2V5KEB9-F1
#
_cell.length_a   1.000
_cell.length_b   1.000
_cell.length_c   1.000
_cell.angle_alpha   90.00
_cell.angle_beta   90.00
_cell.angle_gamma   90.00
#
_symmetry.space_group_name_H-M   'P 1'
#
loop_
_entity.id
_entity.type
_entity.pdbx_description
1 polymer ?
#
loop_
_entity_poly.entity_id
_entity_poly.type
_entity_poly.pdbx_seq_one_letter_code
_entity_poly.pdbx_strand_id
1 'polypeptide(L)'
;MPVQAKRPARTDKQPRLYQAARGAARWFKYKYVLLSRAKGGAAKVAAGFSIGLAVEMFTLPTFGLAFFLIFPLCYLFRASLAGALIGFVFGKIIYIPLAFVNARVGALIVPERFNEWISFLPHWLEKMFYVNAKLIAGGMVDGALMGLLVYVPIRSLLQLYTRRRSEKRRIRREQLVLNQTNRSYE
;
A
#
# COMPACT_ATOMS: atom_id res chain seq x y z
N MET A 1 15.68 54.86 -34.80
CA MET A 1 14.36 54.30 -34.41
C MET A 1 14.52 52.79 -34.23
N PRO A 2 14.37 52.21 -33.03
CA PRO A 2 14.47 50.77 -32.87
C PRO A 2 13.13 50.11 -33.26
N VAL A 3 13.22 49.11 -34.14
CA VAL A 3 12.11 48.29 -34.64
C VAL A 3 11.53 47.47 -33.49
N GLN A 4 10.27 47.71 -33.11
CA GLN A 4 9.55 46.86 -32.15
C GLN A 4 9.25 45.50 -32.79
N ALA A 5 9.97 44.46 -32.37
CA ALA A 5 9.65 43.08 -32.71
C ALA A 5 8.30 42.69 -32.08
N LYS A 6 7.29 42.49 -32.94
CA LYS A 6 5.94 42.06 -32.58
C LYS A 6 6.01 40.70 -31.88
N ARG A 7 5.74 40.65 -30.57
CA ARG A 7 5.68 39.39 -29.81
C ARG A 7 4.56 38.50 -30.39
N PRO A 8 4.83 37.22 -30.73
CA PRO A 8 3.77 36.35 -31.22
C PRO A 8 2.75 36.09 -30.13
N ALA A 9 1.47 36.26 -30.48
CA ALA A 9 0.35 35.97 -29.60
C ALA A 9 0.35 34.48 -29.22
N ARG A 10 0.48 34.18 -27.93
CA ARG A 10 0.50 32.81 -27.42
C ARG A 10 -0.93 32.28 -27.33
N THR A 11 -1.46 31.80 -28.45
CA THR A 11 -2.73 31.06 -28.50
C THR A 11 -2.46 29.57 -28.31
N ASP A 12 -2.65 29.08 -27.09
CA ASP A 12 -2.88 27.65 -26.87
C ASP A 12 -3.95 27.50 -25.77
N LYS A 13 -5.22 27.46 -26.20
CA LYS A 13 -6.34 27.11 -25.32
C LYS A 13 -6.28 25.60 -25.07
N GLN A 14 -5.45 25.20 -24.12
CA GLN A 14 -5.32 23.79 -23.70
C GLN A 14 -6.69 23.20 -23.35
N PRO A 15 -7.02 21.99 -23.80
CA PRO A 15 -8.33 21.38 -23.61
C PRO A 15 -8.66 21.26 -22.12
N ARG A 16 -9.92 21.51 -21.73
CA ARG A 16 -10.38 21.49 -20.32
C ARG A 16 -9.98 20.22 -19.56
N LEU A 17 -9.93 19.07 -20.27
CA LEU A 17 -9.49 17.78 -19.74
C LEU A 17 -8.01 17.77 -19.30
N TYR A 18 -7.13 18.43 -20.05
CA TYR A 18 -5.70 18.50 -19.73
C TYR A 18 -5.45 19.40 -18.51
N GLN A 19 -6.24 20.46 -18.36
CA GLN A 19 -6.21 21.33 -17.17
C GLN A 19 -6.76 20.60 -15.94
N ALA A 20 -7.84 19.83 -16.09
CA ALA A 20 -8.40 18.98 -15.03
C ALA A 20 -7.41 17.87 -14.61
N ALA A 21 -6.78 17.18 -15.57
CA ALA A 21 -5.77 16.15 -15.30
C ALA A 21 -4.54 16.72 -14.58
N ARG A 22 -4.07 17.92 -14.95
CA ARG A 22 -3.02 18.63 -14.21
C ARG A 22 -3.46 18.99 -12.79
N GLY A 23 -4.70 19.43 -12.62
CA GLY A 23 -5.29 19.74 -11.31
C GLY A 23 -5.30 18.51 -10.40
N ALA A 24 -5.82 17.39 -10.92
CA ALA A 24 -5.82 16.10 -10.23
C ALA A 24 -4.40 15.62 -9.89
N ALA A 25 -3.46 15.69 -10.85
CA ALA A 25 -2.07 15.30 -10.62
C ALA A 25 -1.38 16.18 -9.56
N ARG A 26 -1.63 17.49 -9.54
CA ARG A 26 -1.12 18.40 -8.50
C ARG A 26 -1.73 18.10 -7.14
N TRP A 27 -3.04 17.85 -7.08
CA TRP A 27 -3.74 17.50 -5.84
C TRP A 27 -3.25 16.15 -5.28
N PHE A 28 -3.08 15.14 -6.13
CA PHE A 28 -2.47 13.86 -5.75
C PHE A 28 -1.04 14.03 -5.26
N LYS A 29 -0.22 14.82 -5.98
CA LYS A 29 1.14 15.15 -5.57
C LYS A 29 1.16 15.87 -4.22
N TYR A 30 0.23 16.79 -3.98
CA TYR A 30 0.11 17.48 -2.70
C TYR A 30 -0.26 16.52 -1.55
N LYS A 31 -1.28 15.67 -1.74
CA LYS A 31 -1.67 14.65 -0.75
C LYS A 31 -0.53 13.66 -0.47
N TYR A 32 0.21 13.25 -1.50
CA TYR A 32 1.41 12.42 -1.37
C TYR A 32 2.54 13.13 -0.61
N VAL A 33 2.79 14.42 -0.88
CA VAL A 33 3.77 15.22 -0.14
C VAL A 33 3.36 15.40 1.32
N LEU A 34 2.07 15.60 1.60
CA LEU A 34 1.54 15.70 2.96
C LEU A 34 1.73 14.38 3.73
N LEU A 35 1.40 13.24 3.11
CA LEU A 35 1.59 11.90 3.68
C LEU A 35 3.06 11.54 3.92
N SER A 36 3.96 11.94 3.00
CA SER A 36 5.39 11.68 3.13
C SER A 36 6.10 12.60 4.14
N ARG A 37 5.50 13.74 4.49
CA ARG A 37 6.05 14.68 5.50
C ARG A 37 5.43 14.53 6.88
N ALA A 38 4.26 13.90 7.01
CA ALA A 38 3.67 13.60 8.31
C ALA A 38 4.55 12.60 9.09
N LYS A 39 4.84 12.91 10.37
CA LYS A 39 5.45 11.95 11.31
C LYS A 39 4.62 10.65 11.27
N GLY A 40 5.21 9.55 10.80
CA GLY A 40 4.52 8.26 10.65
C GLY A 40 4.06 7.88 9.24
N GLY A 41 4.41 8.65 8.18
CA GLY A 41 4.11 8.26 6.79
C GLY A 41 4.62 6.87 6.40
N ALA A 42 5.86 6.54 6.77
CA ALA A 42 6.43 5.20 6.59
C ALA A 42 5.66 4.12 7.37
N ALA A 43 5.21 4.42 8.59
CA ALA A 43 4.45 3.48 9.41
C ALA A 43 3.05 3.22 8.84
N LYS A 44 2.37 4.23 8.28
CA LYS A 44 1.08 4.06 7.58
C LYS A 44 1.21 3.23 6.30
N VAL A 45 2.29 3.42 5.54
CA VAL A 45 2.57 2.63 4.34
C VAL A 45 2.92 1.20 4.70
N ALA A 46 3.75 0.99 5.73
CA ALA A 46 4.08 -0.34 6.25
C ALA A 46 2.83 -1.07 6.77
N ALA A 47 1.98 -0.40 7.56
CA ALA A 47 0.73 -0.97 8.03
C ALA A 47 -0.19 -1.36 6.87
N GLY A 48 -0.28 -0.50 5.85
CA GLY A 48 -1.03 -0.81 4.63
C GLY A 48 -0.48 -2.06 3.95
N PHE A 49 0.83 -2.10 3.71
CA PHE A 49 1.51 -3.25 3.10
C PHE A 49 1.26 -4.54 3.86
N SER A 50 1.40 -4.53 5.19
CA SER A 50 1.07 -5.67 6.06
C SER A 50 -0.38 -6.12 5.93
N ILE A 51 -1.33 -5.19 5.91
CA ILE A 51 -2.76 -5.50 5.71
C ILE A 51 -2.98 -6.15 4.36
N GLY A 52 -2.37 -5.62 3.29
CA GLY A 52 -2.48 -6.19 1.95
C GLY A 52 -1.94 -7.62 1.84
N LEU A 53 -0.78 -7.86 2.47
CA LEU A 53 -0.15 -9.17 2.51
C LEU A 53 -0.97 -10.17 3.35
N ALA A 54 -1.44 -9.73 4.52
CA ALA A 54 -2.32 -10.52 5.39
C ALA A 54 -3.63 -10.87 4.68
N VAL A 55 -4.18 -9.92 3.91
CA VAL A 55 -5.42 -10.14 3.17
C VAL A 55 -5.24 -11.15 2.05
N GLU A 56 -4.10 -11.12 1.40
CA GLU A 56 -3.80 -12.05 0.33
C GLU A 56 -3.77 -13.51 0.81
N MET A 57 -3.23 -13.78 2.00
CA MET A 57 -3.14 -15.13 2.58
C MET A 57 -4.49 -15.84 2.76
N PHE A 58 -5.60 -15.10 2.93
CA PHE A 58 -6.94 -15.70 3.04
C PHE A 58 -7.81 -15.55 1.78
N THR A 59 -7.49 -14.62 0.86
CA THR A 59 -8.39 -14.27 -0.26
C THR A 59 -8.09 -14.93 -1.59
N LEU A 60 -6.95 -15.59 -1.74
CA LEU A 60 -6.61 -16.32 -2.97
C LEU A 60 -7.68 -17.31 -3.49
N PRO A 61 -8.43 -18.04 -2.65
CA PRO A 61 -9.52 -18.90 -3.14
C PRO A 61 -10.79 -18.13 -3.54
N THR A 62 -10.92 -16.86 -3.14
CA THR A 62 -12.15 -16.06 -3.27
C THR A 62 -12.18 -15.08 -4.46
N PHE A 63 -11.24 -15.21 -5.41
CA PHE A 63 -11.22 -14.52 -6.72
C PHE A 63 -11.78 -13.08 -6.75
N GLY A 64 -11.22 -12.18 -5.93
CA GLY A 64 -11.50 -10.74 -6.03
C GLY A 64 -12.23 -10.10 -4.84
N LEU A 65 -12.66 -10.88 -3.84
CA LEU A 65 -13.21 -10.33 -2.59
C LEU A 65 -12.18 -9.55 -1.74
N ALA A 66 -10.90 -9.63 -2.08
CA ALA A 66 -9.83 -8.89 -1.40
C ALA A 66 -10.07 -7.38 -1.33
N PHE A 67 -10.63 -6.78 -2.37
CA PHE A 67 -10.86 -5.34 -2.37
C PHE A 67 -11.89 -4.90 -1.32
N PHE A 68 -12.91 -5.74 -1.11
CA PHE A 68 -13.94 -5.52 -0.10
C PHE A 68 -13.42 -5.64 1.33
N LEU A 69 -12.32 -6.39 1.57
CA LEU A 69 -11.69 -6.43 2.89
C LEU A 69 -10.56 -5.41 3.06
N ILE A 70 -9.72 -5.20 2.05
CA ILE A 70 -8.60 -4.26 2.11
C ILE A 70 -9.09 -2.84 2.42
N PHE A 71 -10.19 -2.41 1.79
CA PHE A 71 -10.70 -1.05 1.93
C PHE A 71 -11.15 -0.71 3.37
N PRO A 72 -12.07 -1.47 4.01
CA PRO A 72 -12.47 -1.20 5.39
C PRO A 72 -11.32 -1.39 6.39
N LEU A 73 -10.44 -2.38 6.21
CA LEU A 73 -9.28 -2.54 7.08
C LEU A 73 -8.31 -1.36 6.97
N CYS A 74 -8.01 -0.89 5.76
CA CYS A 74 -7.16 0.29 5.59
C CYS A 74 -7.78 1.54 6.24
N TYR A 75 -9.10 1.69 6.15
CA TYR A 75 -9.80 2.79 6.80
C TYR A 75 -9.71 2.70 8.34
N LEU A 76 -10.01 1.52 8.90
CA LEU A 76 -9.99 1.27 10.34
C LEU A 76 -8.60 1.51 10.96
N PHE A 77 -7.56 0.95 10.34
CA PHE A 77 -6.18 1.09 10.82
C PHE A 77 -5.51 2.40 10.38
N ARG A 78 -6.25 3.30 9.69
CA ARG A 78 -5.74 4.55 9.11
C ARG A 78 -4.46 4.33 8.29
N ALA A 79 -4.42 3.19 7.59
CA ALA A 79 -3.30 2.69 6.84
C ALA A 79 -3.36 3.17 5.38
N SER A 80 -2.26 2.98 4.64
CA SER A 80 -2.19 3.38 3.23
C SER A 80 -2.85 2.34 2.33
N LEU A 81 -3.93 2.72 1.65
CA LEU A 81 -4.57 1.88 0.61
C LEU A 81 -3.56 1.48 -0.48
N ALA A 82 -2.74 2.43 -0.94
CA ALA A 82 -1.69 2.15 -1.93
C ALA A 82 -0.64 1.19 -1.38
N GLY A 83 -0.30 1.29 -0.09
CA GLY A 83 0.58 0.33 0.58
C GLY A 83 -0.01 -1.08 0.57
N ALA A 84 -1.31 -1.19 0.88
CA ALA A 84 -2.02 -2.47 0.89
C ALA A 84 -2.15 -3.11 -0.49
N LEU A 85 -2.42 -2.33 -1.54
CA LEU A 85 -2.43 -2.87 -2.90
C LEU A 85 -1.07 -3.42 -3.31
N ILE A 86 0.02 -2.72 -2.95
CA ILE A 86 1.38 -3.21 -3.19
C ILE A 86 1.63 -4.49 -2.38
N GLY A 87 1.29 -4.50 -1.09
CA GLY A 87 1.41 -5.69 -0.23
C GLY A 87 0.63 -6.89 -0.76
N PHE A 88 -0.58 -6.66 -1.28
CA PHE A 88 -1.42 -7.67 -1.89
C PHE A 88 -0.79 -8.26 -3.17
N VAL A 89 -0.21 -7.44 -4.04
CA VAL A 89 0.50 -7.93 -5.24
C VAL A 89 1.76 -8.70 -4.85
N PHE A 90 2.50 -8.23 -3.86
CA PHE A 90 3.67 -8.94 -3.33
C PHE A 90 3.30 -10.25 -2.64
N GLY A 91 2.16 -10.29 -1.95
CA GLY A 91 1.61 -11.49 -1.34
C GLY A 91 1.57 -12.65 -2.32
N LYS A 92 1.12 -12.42 -3.55
CA LYS A 92 1.06 -13.46 -4.61
C LYS A 92 2.39 -14.14 -4.90
N ILE A 93 3.48 -13.38 -4.84
CA ILE A 93 4.82 -13.89 -5.11
C ILE A 93 5.32 -14.70 -3.92
N ILE A 94 5.04 -14.22 -2.70
CA ILE A 94 5.48 -14.84 -1.45
C ILE A 94 4.58 -16.04 -1.08
N TYR A 95 3.33 -16.06 -1.54
CA TYR A 95 2.35 -17.10 -1.25
C TYR A 95 2.75 -18.45 -1.83
N ILE A 96 3.34 -18.51 -3.03
CA ILE A 96 3.70 -19.78 -3.69
C ILE A 96 4.53 -20.69 -2.76
N PRO A 97 5.64 -20.22 -2.14
CA PRO A 97 6.37 -21.03 -1.16
C PRO A 97 5.65 -21.16 0.20
N LEU A 98 4.92 -20.14 0.64
CA LEU A 98 4.22 -20.14 1.94
C LEU A 98 2.99 -21.04 1.99
N ALA A 99 2.33 -21.29 0.87
CA ALA A 99 1.14 -22.14 0.78
C ALA A 99 1.41 -23.55 1.31
N PHE A 100 2.62 -24.08 1.08
CA PHE A 100 3.06 -25.37 1.62
C PHE A 100 3.15 -25.37 3.15
N VAL A 101 3.53 -24.24 3.75
CA VAL A 101 3.59 -24.06 5.21
C VAL A 101 2.19 -23.86 5.79
N ASN A 102 1.38 -22.98 5.18
CA ASN A 102 0.00 -22.74 5.59
C ASN A 102 -0.84 -24.02 5.53
N ALA A 103 -0.64 -24.88 4.53
CA ALA A 103 -1.36 -26.17 4.44
C ALA A 103 -1.05 -27.09 5.63
N ARG A 104 0.20 -27.10 6.12
CA ARG A 104 0.60 -27.89 7.30
C ARG A 104 0.07 -27.29 8.60
N VAL A 105 0.07 -25.96 8.73
CA VAL A 105 -0.46 -25.25 9.90
C VAL A 105 -1.98 -25.34 9.97
N GLY A 106 -2.68 -25.18 8.84
CA GLY A 106 -4.13 -25.30 8.75
C GLY A 106 -4.66 -26.71 9.01
N ALA A 107 -3.88 -27.76 8.70
CA ALA A 107 -4.20 -29.14 9.05
C ALA A 107 -4.12 -29.39 10.57
N LEU A 108 -3.23 -28.67 11.26
CA LEU A 108 -3.06 -28.74 12.72
C LEU A 108 -4.18 -27.99 13.48
N ILE A 109 -4.71 -26.91 12.92
CA ILE A 109 -5.66 -26.04 13.60
C ILE A 109 -7.13 -26.48 13.41
N VAL A 110 -7.46 -27.19 12.32
CA VAL A 110 -8.86 -27.45 11.96
C VAL A 110 -9.18 -28.94 12.03
N PRO A 111 -9.91 -29.39 13.08
CA PRO A 111 -10.34 -30.77 13.24
C PRO A 111 -11.35 -31.21 12.17
N GLU A 112 -11.35 -32.49 11.81
CA GLU A 112 -12.21 -33.08 10.77
C GLU A 112 -13.72 -33.06 11.09
N ARG A 113 -14.11 -32.81 12.35
CA ARG A 113 -15.50 -32.93 12.86
C ARG A 113 -16.43 -31.75 12.62
N PHE A 114 -15.94 -30.71 11.95
CA PHE A 114 -16.67 -29.43 11.83
C PHE A 114 -17.78 -29.52 10.74
N ASN A 115 -17.88 -30.67 10.04
CA ASN A 115 -18.98 -31.10 9.15
C ASN A 115 -20.29 -31.46 9.89
N GLU A 116 -20.27 -31.72 11.19
CA GLU A 116 -21.47 -32.20 11.91
C GLU A 116 -22.48 -31.08 12.24
N TRP A 117 -22.07 -29.81 12.14
CA TRP A 117 -22.84 -28.66 12.63
C TRP A 117 -23.66 -27.91 11.56
N ILE A 118 -23.51 -28.23 10.26
CA ILE A 118 -24.07 -27.43 9.15
C ILE A 118 -25.01 -28.27 8.24
N SER A 119 -25.43 -29.45 8.71
CA SER A 119 -26.22 -30.45 7.97
C SER A 119 -27.63 -30.00 7.53
N PHE A 120 -28.03 -28.76 7.84
CA PHE A 120 -29.28 -28.15 7.40
C PHE A 120 -29.20 -27.52 5.99
N LEU A 121 -28.01 -27.34 5.42
CA LEU A 121 -27.83 -26.75 4.08
C LEU A 121 -27.65 -27.83 2.99
N PRO A 122 -27.99 -27.52 1.72
CA PRO A 122 -27.67 -28.40 0.61
C PRO A 122 -26.16 -28.70 0.58
N HIS A 123 -25.80 -29.97 0.37
CA HIS A 123 -24.43 -30.48 0.54
C HIS A 123 -23.34 -29.71 -0.23
N TRP A 124 -23.69 -29.10 -1.38
CA TRP A 124 -22.79 -28.23 -2.14
C TRP A 124 -22.56 -26.85 -1.48
N LEU A 125 -23.59 -26.26 -0.88
CA LEU A 125 -23.50 -24.98 -0.16
C LEU A 125 -22.74 -25.16 1.15
N GLU A 126 -23.05 -26.22 1.90
CA GLU A 126 -22.38 -26.57 3.14
C GLU A 126 -20.87 -26.74 2.94
N LYS A 127 -20.47 -27.52 1.94
CA LYS A 127 -19.05 -27.74 1.60
C LYS A 127 -18.35 -26.47 1.16
N MET A 128 -19.02 -25.56 0.43
CA MET A 128 -18.47 -24.25 0.09
C MET A 128 -18.29 -23.37 1.34
N PHE A 129 -19.31 -23.23 2.19
CA PHE A 129 -19.21 -22.42 3.40
C PHE A 129 -18.16 -22.96 4.37
N TYR A 130 -18.08 -24.26 4.53
CA TYR A 130 -17.12 -24.95 5.37
C TYR A 130 -15.67 -24.72 4.93
N VAL A 131 -15.40 -24.91 3.63
CA VAL A 131 -14.06 -24.70 3.05
C VAL A 131 -13.67 -23.22 3.12
N ASN A 132 -14.58 -22.29 2.81
CA ASN A 132 -14.33 -20.86 2.94
C ASN A 132 -14.10 -20.43 4.39
N ALA A 133 -14.89 -20.94 5.35
CA ALA A 133 -14.71 -20.63 6.77
C ALA A 133 -13.37 -21.16 7.31
N LYS A 134 -12.97 -22.37 6.91
CA LYS A 134 -11.66 -22.96 7.23
C LYS A 134 -10.50 -22.12 6.67
N LEU A 135 -10.62 -21.64 5.44
CA LEU A 135 -9.64 -20.79 4.77
C LEU A 135 -9.57 -19.38 5.36
N ILE A 136 -10.71 -18.80 5.75
CA ILE A 136 -10.77 -17.50 6.42
C ILE A 136 -10.15 -17.58 7.81
N ALA A 137 -10.51 -18.59 8.61
CA ALA A 137 -9.99 -18.76 9.96
C ALA A 137 -8.47 -19.04 9.97
N GLY A 138 -8.00 -19.95 9.12
CA GLY A 138 -6.56 -20.23 8.96
C GLY A 138 -5.80 -19.01 8.41
N GLY A 139 -6.33 -18.38 7.36
CA GLY A 139 -5.71 -17.21 6.74
C GLY A 139 -5.75 -15.95 7.62
N MET A 140 -6.66 -15.85 8.60
CA MET A 140 -6.63 -14.79 9.61
C MET A 140 -5.45 -14.97 10.57
N VAL A 141 -5.17 -16.21 11.02
CA VAL A 141 -4.06 -16.50 11.92
C VAL A 141 -2.72 -16.32 11.20
N ASP A 142 -2.57 -16.96 10.04
CA ASP A 142 -1.34 -16.89 9.24
C ASP A 142 -1.12 -15.47 8.70
N GLY A 143 -2.18 -14.81 8.23
CA GLY A 143 -2.15 -13.44 7.77
C GLY A 143 -1.81 -12.44 8.88
N ALA A 144 -2.33 -12.63 10.10
CA ALA A 144 -1.97 -11.77 11.23
C ALA A 144 -0.50 -11.94 11.65
N LEU A 145 -0.02 -13.19 11.75
CA LEU A 145 1.37 -13.51 12.03
C LEU A 145 2.30 -12.91 10.96
N MET A 146 2.02 -13.15 9.69
CA MET A 146 2.83 -12.61 8.60
C MET A 146 2.76 -11.08 8.51
N GLY A 147 1.56 -10.51 8.63
CA GLY A 147 1.38 -9.06 8.64
C GLY A 147 2.19 -8.39 9.74
N LEU A 148 2.23 -8.99 10.94
CA LEU A 148 3.01 -8.52 12.07
C LEU A 148 4.52 -8.67 11.84
N LEU A 149 4.97 -9.84 11.38
CA LEU A 149 6.38 -10.10 11.09
C LEU A 149 6.92 -9.16 10.01
N VAL A 150 6.15 -8.92 8.96
CA VAL A 150 6.55 -8.09 7.82
C VAL A 150 6.45 -6.59 8.10
N TYR A 151 5.62 -6.18 9.07
CA TYR A 151 5.48 -4.77 9.44
C TYR A 151 6.83 -4.14 9.85
N VAL A 152 7.60 -4.85 10.68
CA VAL A 152 8.88 -4.37 11.23
C VAL A 152 9.93 -4.10 10.13
N PRO A 153 10.29 -5.07 9.26
CA PRO A 153 11.28 -4.84 8.20
C PRO A 153 10.83 -3.79 7.19
N ILE A 154 9.54 -3.78 6.80
CA ILE A 154 9.02 -2.79 5.86
C ILE A 154 9.05 -1.38 6.46
N ARG A 155 8.66 -1.22 7.73
CA ARG A 155 8.75 0.06 8.43
C ARG A 155 10.19 0.54 8.48
N SER A 156 11.14 -0.33 8.85
CA SER A 156 12.55 0.00 8.93
C SER A 156 13.11 0.43 7.57
N LEU A 157 12.83 -0.33 6.50
CA LEU A 157 13.28 -0.02 5.15
C LEU A 157 12.74 1.33 4.65
N LEU A 158 11.44 1.58 4.85
CA LEU A 158 10.79 2.84 4.45
C LEU A 158 11.32 4.03 5.26
N GLN A 159 11.59 3.85 6.55
CA GLN A 159 12.21 4.89 7.37
C GLN A 159 13.63 5.20 6.89
N LEU A 160 14.42 4.18 6.58
CA LEU A 160 15.79 4.35 6.07
C LEU A 160 15.82 5.10 4.73
N TYR A 161 14.92 4.72 3.81
CA TYR A 161 14.76 5.41 2.54
C TYR A 161 14.33 6.87 2.71
N THR A 162 13.39 7.12 3.63
CA THR A 162 12.91 8.48 3.92
C THR A 162 14.01 9.35 4.54
N ARG A 163 14.81 8.80 5.47
CA ARG A 163 15.96 9.48 6.11
C ARG A 163 17.02 9.90 5.08
N ARG A 164 17.40 9.00 4.18
CA ARG A 164 18.35 9.29 3.10
C ARG A 164 17.85 10.40 2.16
N ARG A 165 16.54 10.50 1.95
CA ARG A 165 15.95 11.58 1.13
C ARG A 165 15.96 12.94 1.85
N SER A 166 15.77 12.96 3.18
CA SER A 166 15.88 14.21 3.95
C SER A 166 17.30 14.75 4.01
N GLU A 167 18.31 13.87 4.13
CA GLU A 167 19.72 14.25 4.17
C GLU A 167 20.16 14.92 2.87
N LYS A 168 19.82 14.34 1.70
CA LYS A 168 20.13 14.96 0.39
C LYS A 168 19.51 16.35 0.21
N ARG A 169 18.35 16.62 0.84
CA ARG A 169 17.69 17.94 0.80
C ARG A 169 18.30 18.93 1.78
N ARG A 170 18.81 18.45 2.91
CA ARG A 170 19.52 19.26 3.89
C ARG A 170 20.86 19.73 3.32
N ILE A 171 21.63 18.81 2.73
CA ILE A 171 22.90 19.11 2.05
C ILE A 171 22.70 20.15 0.93
N ARG A 172 21.64 20.02 0.11
CA ARG A 172 21.32 21.04 -0.90
C ARG A 172 20.98 22.42 -0.32
N ARG A 173 20.36 22.49 0.85
CA ARG A 173 20.08 23.78 1.51
C ARG A 173 21.35 24.40 2.06
N GLU A 174 22.19 23.60 2.70
CA GLU A 174 23.49 24.04 3.23
C GLU A 174 24.40 24.55 2.10
N GLN A 175 24.44 23.88 0.95
CA GLN A 175 25.16 24.36 -0.24
C GLN A 175 24.63 25.69 -0.80
N LEU A 176 23.31 25.90 -0.79
CA LEU A 176 22.71 27.16 -1.25
C LEU A 176 23.04 28.32 -0.29
N VAL A 177 23.01 28.07 1.01
CA VAL A 177 23.40 29.06 2.03
C VAL A 177 24.88 29.41 1.90
N LEU A 178 25.77 28.41 1.79
CA LEU A 178 27.21 28.63 1.61
C LEU A 178 27.53 29.42 0.34
N ASN A 179 26.87 29.10 -0.78
CA ASN A 179 27.05 29.86 -2.03
C ASN A 179 26.56 31.31 -1.94
N GLN A 180 25.50 31.59 -1.17
CA GLN A 180 25.03 32.96 -0.92
C GLN A 180 26.00 33.73 -0.04
N THR A 181 26.53 33.08 0.99
CA THR A 181 27.53 33.65 1.90
C THR A 181 28.83 34.00 1.14
N ASN A 182 29.35 33.10 0.30
CA ASN A 182 30.56 33.34 -0.48
C ASN A 182 30.40 34.52 -1.47
N ARG A 183 29.24 34.65 -2.11
CA ARG A 183 28.94 35.75 -3.04
C ARG A 183 28.77 37.12 -2.34
N SER A 184 28.70 37.15 -1.01
CA SER A 184 28.54 38.40 -0.24
C SER A 184 29.89 38.97 0.23
N TYR A 185 30.97 38.21 0.06
CA TYR A 185 32.34 38.61 0.43
C TYR A 185 33.25 38.90 -0.78
N GLU A 186 32.72 38.73 -2.00
CA GLU A 186 33.32 39.17 -3.27
C GLU A 186 32.69 40.51 -3.69
#